data_AF-A0A7V8NL37-F1
#
_entry.id   AF-A0A7V8NL37-F1
#
_cell.length_a   1.000
_cell.length_b   1.000
_cell.length_c   1.000
_cell.angle_alpha   90.00
_cell.angle_beta   90.00
_cell.angle_gamma   90.00
#
_symmetry.space_group_name_H-M   'P 1'
#
loop_
_entity.id
_entity.type
_entity.pdbx_description
1 polymer ?
#
loop_
_entity_poly.entity_id
_entity_poly.type
_entity_poly.pdbx_seq_one_letter_code
_entity_poly.pdbx_strand_id
1 'polypeptide(L)'
;MAEHDDTTTTEEPTESTEVTTPEHVPGPETPQESREPAPEAPEEGGQAEDLDVDALRAELKAARSEAAKYRVKTRELNDSLGKAKTPEEFEAVQARALELETSLHRERLARKYNLPEALAARITGDDDDARDADAKALAEAFHARSGGIGKGGLDPSTKTTPTDPRELARSVPRGRRQ
;
A
#
# COMPACT_ATOMS: atom_id res chain seq x y z
N MET A 1 16.88 -44.27 -46.43
CA MET A 1 17.91 -44.66 -45.44
C MET A 1 17.56 -43.89 -44.17
N ALA A 2 16.76 -44.40 -43.24
CA ALA A 2 16.71 -45.77 -42.71
C ALA A 2 18.12 -46.13 -42.20
N GLU A 3 18.39 -46.39 -40.91
CA GLU A 3 17.69 -47.26 -39.95
C GLU A 3 18.37 -47.10 -38.55
N HIS A 4 17.57 -47.03 -37.47
CA HIS A 4 17.41 -48.03 -36.39
C HIS A 4 18.50 -47.94 -35.28
N ASP A 5 18.15 -47.55 -34.04
CA ASP A 5 17.36 -48.22 -32.98
C ASP A 5 18.25 -49.03 -32.02
N ASP A 6 18.12 -48.76 -30.72
CA ASP A 6 17.81 -49.74 -29.66
C ASP A 6 17.84 -49.02 -28.29
N THR A 7 16.67 -48.71 -27.69
CA THR A 7 15.83 -49.54 -26.78
C THR A 7 16.52 -49.86 -25.44
N THR A 8 15.97 -49.46 -24.30
CA THR A 8 15.13 -50.28 -23.39
C THR A 8 14.56 -49.33 -22.31
N THR A 9 13.27 -49.01 -22.28
CA THR A 9 12.15 -49.78 -21.68
C THR A 9 12.11 -49.75 -20.15
N THR A 10 11.15 -48.99 -19.63
CA THR A 10 10.24 -49.42 -18.54
C THR A 10 8.89 -48.75 -18.80
N GLU A 11 8.08 -49.45 -19.59
CA GLU A 11 6.61 -49.49 -19.47
C GLU A 11 6.30 -50.21 -18.13
N GLU A 12 5.20 -50.00 -17.41
CA GLU A 12 3.83 -49.94 -17.91
C GLU A 12 2.92 -48.98 -17.11
N PRO A 13 1.85 -48.52 -17.78
CA PRO A 13 0.73 -47.77 -17.24
C PRO A 13 -0.38 -48.69 -16.71
N THR A 14 -1.20 -48.19 -15.80
CA THR A 14 -2.53 -48.77 -15.55
C THR A 14 -3.59 -47.70 -15.70
N GLU A 15 -4.50 -47.99 -16.63
CA GLU A 15 -5.78 -47.34 -16.85
C GLU A 15 -6.62 -47.33 -15.57
N SER A 16 -7.27 -46.20 -15.29
CA SER A 16 -8.69 -46.21 -14.94
C SER A 16 -9.29 -44.85 -15.21
N THR A 17 -10.03 -44.81 -16.31
CA THR A 17 -11.14 -43.93 -16.59
C THR A 17 -12.05 -43.85 -15.38
N GLU A 18 -12.18 -42.68 -14.75
CA GLU A 18 -13.40 -42.32 -14.05
C GLU A 18 -13.64 -40.82 -14.16
N VAL A 19 -14.63 -40.50 -14.99
CA VAL A 19 -15.32 -39.22 -15.02
C VAL A 19 -16.11 -39.12 -13.71
N THR A 20 -15.65 -38.32 -12.76
CA THR A 20 -16.45 -37.94 -11.59
C THR A 20 -16.99 -36.53 -11.80
N THR A 21 -18.12 -36.51 -12.51
CA THR A 21 -19.30 -35.66 -12.32
C THR A 21 -19.23 -34.66 -11.14
N PRO A 22 -19.40 -33.34 -11.37
CA PRO A 22 -19.88 -32.47 -10.31
C PRO A 22 -21.32 -32.88 -9.96
N GLU A 23 -21.50 -33.25 -8.71
CA GLU A 23 -22.74 -33.65 -8.04
C GLU A 23 -23.99 -32.97 -8.64
N HIS A 24 -24.74 -33.77 -9.39
CA HIS A 24 -26.10 -33.51 -9.82
C HIS A 24 -27.01 -33.64 -8.59
N VAL A 25 -27.51 -32.53 -8.07
CA VAL A 25 -28.73 -32.56 -7.27
C VAL A 25 -29.90 -32.44 -8.24
N PRO A 26 -30.78 -33.45 -8.34
CA PRO A 26 -31.90 -33.46 -9.26
C PRO A 26 -32.91 -32.39 -8.86
N GLY A 27 -33.32 -31.58 -9.83
CA GLY A 27 -34.52 -30.76 -9.67
C GLY A 27 -35.76 -31.66 -9.64
N PRO A 28 -36.80 -31.30 -8.88
CA PRO A 28 -38.16 -31.71 -9.20
C PRO A 28 -38.73 -30.65 -10.15
N GLU A 29 -38.78 -30.92 -11.45
CA GLU A 29 -39.94 -31.52 -12.13
C GLU A 29 -41.24 -30.75 -11.86
N THR A 30 -41.68 -30.07 -12.92
CA THR A 30 -43.05 -29.64 -13.18
C THR A 30 -44.08 -30.66 -12.68
N PRO A 31 -45.06 -30.26 -11.85
CA PRO A 31 -46.20 -31.12 -11.57
C PRO A 31 -47.14 -31.18 -12.78
N GLN A 32 -47.16 -32.33 -13.46
CA GLN A 32 -48.28 -32.73 -14.30
C GLN A 32 -49.42 -33.28 -13.43
N GLU A 33 -50.57 -32.70 -13.69
CA GLU A 33 -51.96 -33.04 -13.37
C GLU A 33 -52.33 -34.53 -13.44
N SER A 34 -52.99 -35.04 -12.38
CA SER A 34 -54.07 -36.06 -12.47
C SER A 34 -54.83 -36.27 -11.13
N ARG A 35 -55.96 -35.55 -11.01
CA ARG A 35 -57.34 -36.00 -10.64
C ARG A 35 -57.71 -36.52 -9.22
N GLU A 36 -58.43 -35.63 -8.51
CA GLU A 36 -59.68 -35.74 -7.68
C GLU A 36 -59.93 -36.93 -6.71
N PRO A 37 -60.49 -36.65 -5.50
CA PRO A 37 -61.93 -36.44 -5.37
C PRO A 37 -62.36 -35.19 -4.57
N ALA A 38 -63.59 -34.75 -4.85
CA ALA A 38 -64.30 -33.64 -4.23
C ALA A 38 -64.50 -33.79 -2.70
N PRO A 39 -64.67 -32.66 -2.01
CA PRO A 39 -65.85 -32.52 -1.15
C PRO A 39 -66.67 -31.27 -1.50
N GLU A 40 -67.98 -31.43 -1.32
CA GLU A 40 -69.07 -30.51 -1.63
C GLU A 40 -68.97 -29.15 -0.91
N ALA A 41 -69.27 -28.10 -1.70
CA ALA A 41 -69.88 -26.79 -1.43
C ALA A 41 -70.12 -26.31 0.03
N PRO A 42 -70.03 -24.99 0.25
CA PRO A 42 -71.15 -24.14 -0.15
C PRO A 42 -70.77 -23.14 -1.25
N GLU A 43 -71.46 -23.25 -2.37
CA GLU A 43 -71.91 -22.12 -3.17
C GLU A 43 -72.73 -21.20 -2.25
N GLU A 44 -72.29 -19.96 -2.03
CA GLU A 44 -73.13 -18.77 -2.13
C GLU A 44 -72.33 -17.52 -1.81
N GLY A 45 -72.21 -16.67 -2.85
CA GLY A 45 -72.49 -15.24 -2.73
C GLY A 45 -71.68 -14.44 -1.71
N GLY A 46 -70.65 -13.76 -2.19
CA GLY A 46 -70.09 -12.66 -1.44
C GLY A 46 -68.95 -11.97 -2.15
N GLN A 47 -69.29 -10.97 -2.96
CA GLN A 47 -68.43 -9.84 -3.29
C GLN A 47 -67.27 -10.24 -4.22
N ALA A 48 -67.35 -10.01 -5.54
CA ALA A 48 -66.83 -8.73 -6.03
C ALA A 48 -66.67 -7.75 -4.86
N GLU A 49 -65.59 -7.88 -4.09
CA GLU A 49 -65.08 -6.74 -3.35
C GLU A 49 -64.97 -5.71 -4.45
N ASP A 50 -65.95 -4.79 -4.50
CA ASP A 50 -65.87 -3.58 -5.29
C ASP A 50 -64.47 -3.11 -5.01
N LEU A 51 -63.55 -3.32 -5.98
CA LEU A 51 -62.15 -2.96 -5.85
C LEU A 51 -62.21 -1.56 -5.32
N ASP A 52 -61.87 -1.36 -4.05
CA ASP A 52 -62.08 -0.06 -3.46
C ASP A 52 -61.10 0.84 -4.19
N VAL A 53 -61.63 1.53 -5.19
CA VAL A 53 -60.84 2.25 -6.17
C VAL A 53 -60.09 3.33 -5.42
N ASP A 54 -60.62 3.76 -4.28
CA ASP A 54 -59.98 4.71 -3.38
C ASP A 54 -58.83 4.07 -2.58
N ALA A 55 -58.96 2.81 -2.13
CA ALA A 55 -57.84 2.05 -1.57
C ALA A 55 -56.70 1.83 -2.59
N LEU A 56 -57.02 1.40 -3.81
CA LEU A 56 -56.03 1.23 -4.88
C LEU A 56 -55.36 2.55 -5.26
N ARG A 57 -56.12 3.67 -5.31
CA ARG A 57 -55.55 5.01 -5.52
C ARG A 57 -54.63 5.43 -4.37
N ALA A 58 -54.98 5.10 -3.13
CA ALA A 58 -54.16 5.41 -1.96
C ALA A 58 -52.83 4.65 -1.98
N GLU A 59 -52.85 3.35 -2.29
CA GLU A 59 -51.65 2.52 -2.46
C GLU A 59 -50.76 3.05 -3.59
N LEU A 60 -51.35 3.38 -4.74
CA LEU A 60 -50.61 3.92 -5.88
C LEU A 60 -49.96 5.28 -5.52
N LYS A 61 -50.66 6.12 -4.75
CA LYS A 61 -50.11 7.38 -4.23
C LYS A 61 -48.98 7.12 -3.22
N ALA A 62 -49.12 6.16 -2.33
CA ALA A 62 -48.09 5.75 -1.38
C ALA A 62 -46.84 5.24 -2.13
N ALA A 63 -47.00 4.31 -3.07
CA ALA A 63 -45.94 3.78 -3.91
C ALA A 63 -45.24 4.88 -4.73
N ARG A 64 -46.00 5.83 -5.31
CA ARG A 64 -45.41 6.99 -6.00
C ARG A 64 -44.61 7.88 -5.05
N SER A 65 -45.09 8.08 -3.82
CA SER A 65 -44.39 8.88 -2.81
C SER A 65 -43.10 8.19 -2.34
N GLU A 66 -43.11 6.87 -2.17
CA GLU A 66 -41.92 6.09 -1.83
C GLU A 66 -40.92 6.10 -2.97
N ALA A 67 -41.36 5.88 -4.21
CA ALA A 67 -40.51 5.99 -5.39
C ALA A 67 -39.90 7.39 -5.52
N ALA A 68 -40.64 8.46 -5.19
CA ALA A 68 -40.10 9.81 -5.15
C ALA A 68 -39.01 9.96 -4.07
N LYS A 69 -39.24 9.44 -2.85
CA LYS A 69 -38.24 9.42 -1.78
C LYS A 69 -36.97 8.68 -2.20
N TYR A 70 -37.11 7.52 -2.83
CA TYR A 70 -35.95 6.76 -3.32
C TYR A 70 -35.17 7.52 -4.40
N ARG A 71 -35.84 8.17 -5.36
CA ARG A 71 -35.15 9.00 -6.36
C ARG A 71 -34.34 10.12 -5.75
N VAL A 72 -34.86 10.77 -4.70
CA VAL A 72 -34.12 11.81 -3.97
C VAL A 72 -32.91 11.20 -3.26
N LYS A 73 -33.11 10.12 -2.49
CA LYS A 73 -32.01 9.42 -1.81
C LYS A 73 -30.92 8.97 -2.78
N THR A 74 -31.27 8.44 -3.95
CA THR A 74 -30.29 8.03 -4.96
C THR A 74 -29.48 9.21 -5.49
N ARG A 75 -30.11 10.37 -5.69
CA ARG A 75 -29.38 11.59 -6.09
C ARG A 75 -28.45 12.08 -4.99
N GLU A 76 -28.94 12.14 -3.75
CA GLU A 76 -28.12 12.53 -2.60
C GLU A 76 -26.92 11.60 -2.39
N LEU A 77 -27.10 10.30 -2.59
CA LEU A 77 -26.03 9.30 -2.52
C LEU A 77 -25.03 9.44 -3.69
N ASN A 78 -25.51 9.70 -4.90
CA ASN A 78 -24.61 9.96 -6.03
C ASN A 78 -23.83 11.25 -5.84
N ASP A 79 -24.45 12.30 -5.31
CA ASP A 79 -23.79 13.56 -4.99
C ASP A 79 -22.78 13.39 -3.85
N SER A 80 -23.08 12.54 -2.85
CA SER A 80 -22.16 12.27 -1.75
C SER A 80 -20.98 11.40 -2.18
N LEU A 81 -21.21 10.40 -3.05
CA LEU A 81 -20.15 9.60 -3.67
C LEU A 81 -19.26 10.44 -4.59
N GLY A 82 -19.85 11.35 -5.38
CA GLY A 82 -19.08 12.27 -6.23
C GLY A 82 -18.25 13.29 -5.44
N LYS A 83 -18.61 13.58 -4.19
CA LYS A 83 -17.85 14.43 -3.26
C LYS A 83 -16.85 13.64 -2.40
N ALA A 84 -17.01 12.32 -2.30
CA ALA A 84 -16.10 11.47 -1.56
C ALA A 84 -14.76 11.38 -2.31
N LYS A 85 -13.67 11.30 -1.55
CA LYS A 85 -12.34 11.06 -2.14
C LYS A 85 -12.33 9.70 -2.79
N THR A 86 -11.75 9.61 -3.98
CA THR A 86 -11.63 8.33 -4.69
C THR A 86 -10.69 7.39 -3.90
N PRO A 87 -10.81 6.06 -4.05
CA PRO A 87 -9.87 5.13 -3.43
C PRO A 87 -8.42 5.43 -3.82
N GLU A 88 -8.19 5.85 -5.07
CA GLU A 88 -6.86 6.26 -5.56
C GLU A 88 -6.31 7.49 -4.81
N GLU A 89 -7.15 8.48 -4.52
CA GLU A 89 -6.75 9.64 -3.71
C GLU A 89 -6.43 9.23 -2.28
N PHE A 90 -7.14 8.25 -1.72
CA PHE A 90 -6.86 7.74 -0.38
C PHE A 90 -5.52 6.99 -0.35
N GLU A 91 -5.22 6.16 -1.34
CA GLU A 91 -3.93 5.51 -1.50
C GLU A 91 -2.79 6.53 -1.68
N ALA A 92 -3.01 7.56 -2.49
CA ALA A 92 -2.03 8.64 -2.66
C ALA A 92 -1.77 9.41 -1.35
N VAL A 93 -2.81 9.64 -0.54
CA VAL A 93 -2.67 10.27 0.79
C VAL A 93 -1.93 9.35 1.75
N GLN A 94 -2.21 8.04 1.74
CA GLN A 94 -1.49 7.07 2.55
C GLN A 94 0.00 7.01 2.19
N ALA A 95 0.33 6.96 0.89
CA ALA A 95 1.72 6.97 0.43
C ALA A 95 2.45 8.23 0.91
N ARG A 96 1.81 9.41 0.80
CA ARG A 96 2.36 10.67 1.32
C ARG A 96 2.51 10.67 2.84
N ALA A 97 1.57 10.06 3.57
CA ALA A 97 1.66 9.95 5.02
C ALA A 97 2.86 9.10 5.44
N LEU A 98 3.07 7.95 4.81
CA LEU A 98 4.22 7.08 5.06
C LEU A 98 5.55 7.77 4.72
N GLU A 99 5.61 8.51 3.61
CA GLU A 99 6.78 9.30 3.24
C GLU A 99 7.07 10.39 4.30
N LEU A 100 6.04 11.09 4.79
CA LEU A 100 6.20 12.09 5.83
C LEU A 100 6.63 11.46 7.17
N GLU A 101 6.06 10.34 7.56
CA GLU A 101 6.43 9.61 8.78
C GLU A 101 7.91 9.20 8.75
N THR A 102 8.36 8.62 7.63
CA THR A 102 9.77 8.24 7.46
C THR A 102 10.70 9.46 7.46
N SER A 103 10.30 10.57 6.82
CA SER A 103 11.09 11.81 6.83
C SER A 103 11.24 12.40 8.23
N LEU A 104 10.14 12.47 9.00
CA LEU A 104 10.15 12.97 10.38
C LEU A 104 10.95 12.06 11.30
N HIS A 105 10.89 10.75 11.08
CA HIS A 105 11.71 9.79 11.83
C HIS A 105 13.20 10.07 11.58
N ARG A 106 13.62 10.25 10.32
CA ARG A 106 15.00 10.58 9.98
C ARG A 106 15.44 11.93 10.59
N GLU A 107 14.60 12.95 10.57
CA GLU A 107 14.90 14.23 11.23
C GLU A 107 15.09 14.08 12.75
N ARG A 108 14.23 13.29 13.40
CA ARG A 108 14.35 13.00 14.84
C ARG A 108 15.65 12.28 15.15
N LEU A 109 16.05 11.31 14.33
CA LEU A 109 17.33 10.61 14.47
C LEU A 109 18.52 11.55 14.25
N ALA A 110 18.45 12.43 13.25
CA ALA A 110 19.50 13.42 13.02
C ALA A 110 19.69 14.31 14.24
N ARG A 111 18.59 14.83 14.83
CA ARG A 111 18.65 15.63 16.06
C ARG A 111 19.14 14.81 17.26
N LYS A 112 18.70 13.55 17.42
CA LYS A 112 19.14 12.63 18.48
C LYS A 112 20.66 12.41 18.47
N TYR A 113 21.25 12.29 17.28
CA TYR A 113 22.68 12.06 17.10
C TYR A 113 23.50 13.33 16.79
N ASN A 114 22.93 14.53 17.00
CA ASN A 114 23.56 15.83 16.73
C ASN A 114 24.08 16.01 15.29
N LEU A 115 23.42 15.38 14.32
CA LEU A 115 23.67 15.56 12.90
C LEU A 115 22.95 16.82 12.39
N PRO A 116 23.56 17.59 11.47
CA PRO A 116 22.85 18.63 10.73
C PRO A 116 21.62 18.09 10.01
N GLU A 117 20.55 18.88 9.95
CA GLU A 117 19.27 18.50 9.30
C GLU A 117 19.46 18.16 7.81
N ALA A 118 20.43 18.80 7.15
CA ALA A 118 20.83 18.47 5.77
C ALA A 118 21.31 17.01 5.59
N LEU A 119 21.73 16.34 6.67
CA LEU A 119 22.11 14.92 6.66
C LEU A 119 20.97 13.99 7.02
N ALA A 120 19.84 14.48 7.55
CA ALA A 120 18.68 13.64 7.88
C ALA A 120 18.17 12.88 6.65
N ALA A 121 18.08 13.55 5.49
CA ALA A 121 17.67 12.92 4.25
C ALA A 121 18.59 11.79 3.76
N ARG A 122 19.83 11.72 4.28
CA ARG A 122 20.81 10.67 3.94
C ARG A 122 20.76 9.46 4.85
N ILE A 123 19.99 9.50 5.93
CA ILE A 123 19.79 8.33 6.80
C ILE A 123 18.98 7.29 6.00
N THR A 124 19.57 6.12 5.82
CA THR A 124 19.04 4.98 5.06
C THR A 124 18.55 3.89 6.00
N GLY A 125 17.71 2.99 5.48
CA GLY A 125 17.15 1.86 6.24
C GLY A 125 15.64 1.70 6.05
N ASP A 126 15.23 0.44 5.92
CA ASP A 126 13.84 0.04 5.72
C ASP A 126 13.08 -0.04 7.05
N ASP A 127 13.78 -0.41 8.12
CA ASP A 127 13.27 -0.49 9.48
C ASP A 127 13.84 0.62 10.38
N ASP A 128 13.16 0.89 11.50
CA ASP A 128 13.58 1.90 12.48
C ASP A 128 14.96 1.59 13.07
N ASP A 129 15.24 0.33 13.40
CA ASP A 129 16.55 -0.09 13.92
C ASP A 129 17.67 0.10 12.90
N ALA A 130 17.40 -0.17 11.62
CA ALA A 130 18.36 0.03 10.54
C ALA A 130 18.70 1.52 10.36
N ARG A 131 17.70 2.40 10.45
CA ARG A 131 17.91 3.86 10.39
C ARG A 131 18.66 4.40 11.59
N ASP A 132 18.38 3.89 12.80
CA ASP A 132 19.09 4.31 14.00
C ASP A 132 20.58 3.92 13.93
N ALA A 133 20.88 2.70 13.46
CA ALA A 133 22.24 2.24 13.22
C ALA A 133 22.98 3.10 12.18
N ASP A 134 22.34 3.40 11.06
CA ASP A 134 22.94 4.25 10.01
C ASP A 134 23.15 5.69 10.50
N ALA A 135 22.17 6.27 11.18
CA ALA A 135 22.29 7.60 11.78
C ALA A 135 23.45 7.66 12.80
N LYS A 136 23.60 6.63 13.61
CA LYS A 136 24.74 6.51 14.54
C LYS A 136 26.07 6.44 13.80
N ALA A 137 26.17 5.61 12.76
CA ALA A 137 27.38 5.49 11.95
C ALA A 137 27.74 6.81 11.25
N LEU A 138 26.75 7.51 10.71
CA LEU A 138 26.92 8.85 10.12
C LEU A 138 27.40 9.86 11.16
N ALA A 139 26.86 9.82 12.37
CA ALA A 139 27.29 10.69 13.46
C ALA A 139 28.74 10.41 13.86
N GLU A 140 29.12 9.15 14.03
CA GLU A 140 30.51 8.77 14.34
C GLU A 140 31.47 9.29 13.25
N ALA A 141 31.13 9.11 11.96
CA ALA A 141 31.95 9.57 10.85
C ALA A 141 32.02 11.10 10.72
N PHE A 142 30.95 11.81 11.09
CA PHE A 142 30.90 13.28 11.07
C PHE A 142 31.73 13.88 12.20
N HIS A 143 31.54 13.39 13.42
CA HIS A 143 32.24 13.89 14.60
C HIS A 143 33.70 13.43 14.67
N ALA A 144 34.07 12.26 14.13
CA ALA A 144 35.47 11.85 14.01
C ALA A 144 36.28 12.83 13.14
N ARG A 145 35.64 13.49 12.17
CA ARG A 145 36.29 14.46 11.28
C ARG A 145 36.54 15.82 11.92
N SER A 146 35.81 16.17 12.98
CA SER A 146 36.00 17.44 13.70
C SER A 146 37.07 17.36 14.79
N GLY A 147 37.48 16.15 15.20
CA GLY A 147 38.44 15.93 16.30
C GLY A 147 39.92 16.04 15.93
N GLY A 148 40.29 16.28 14.68
CA GLY A 148 41.69 16.13 14.26
C GLY A 148 42.08 16.76 12.94
N ILE A 149 41.71 18.02 12.71
CA ILE A 149 42.56 18.85 11.83
C ILE A 149 43.85 19.03 12.64
N GLY A 150 44.89 18.32 12.23
CA GLY A 150 46.16 18.26 12.93
C GLY A 150 46.59 19.65 13.39
N LYS A 151 47.25 19.72 14.55
CA LYS A 151 47.93 20.92 15.05
C LYS A 151 49.07 21.29 14.09
N GLY A 152 48.75 21.68 12.87
CA GLY A 152 49.66 22.25 11.90
C GLY A 152 49.99 23.64 12.39
N GLY A 153 51.26 23.89 12.71
CA GLY A 153 51.80 25.18 13.14
C GLY A 153 51.79 26.24 12.03
N LEU A 154 50.65 26.41 11.38
CA LEU A 154 50.36 27.43 10.36
C LEU A 154 49.31 28.39 10.91
N ASP A 155 49.43 28.79 12.18
CA ASP A 155 48.78 29.99 12.65
C ASP A 155 49.59 31.19 12.14
N PRO A 156 49.10 31.97 11.16
CA PRO A 156 49.81 33.14 10.64
C PRO A 156 49.91 34.28 11.67
N SER A 157 49.27 34.14 12.85
CA SER A 157 49.39 35.07 13.97
C SER A 157 50.58 34.76 14.88
N THR A 158 51.09 33.52 14.88
CA THR A 158 52.35 33.17 15.56
C THR A 158 53.54 33.55 14.68
N LYS A 159 53.68 34.84 14.39
CA LYS A 159 54.80 35.38 13.61
C LYS A 159 56.05 35.43 14.49
N THR A 160 56.81 34.34 14.51
CA THR A 160 58.23 34.37 14.88
C THR A 160 59.12 34.34 13.65
N THR A 161 58.67 34.91 12.52
CA THR A 161 59.55 35.17 11.38
C THR A 161 60.53 36.27 11.77
N PRO A 162 61.84 36.00 11.82
CA PRO A 162 62.83 37.03 12.13
C PRO A 162 62.79 38.13 11.05
N THR A 163 62.63 39.39 11.46
CA THR A 163 62.61 40.54 10.55
C THR A 163 63.99 40.82 9.96
N ASP A 164 65.07 40.32 10.56
CA ASP A 164 66.44 40.45 10.06
C ASP A 164 66.75 39.37 9.00
N PRO A 165 67.08 39.74 7.75
CA PRO A 165 67.42 38.80 6.69
C PRO A 165 68.61 37.89 7.05
N ARG A 166 69.50 38.32 7.95
CA ARG A 166 70.65 37.53 8.39
C ARG A 166 70.26 36.36 9.29
N GLU A 167 69.24 36.53 10.12
CA GLU A 167 68.72 35.47 10.99
C GLU A 167 67.92 34.44 10.18
N LEU A 168 67.14 34.91 9.20
CA LEU A 168 66.45 34.05 8.25
C LEU A 168 67.41 33.17 7.45
N ALA A 169 68.55 33.72 7.00
CA ALA A 169 69.55 32.97 6.27
C ALA A 169 70.24 31.87 7.10
N ARG A 170 70.18 31.96 8.44
CA ARG A 170 70.73 30.96 9.37
C ARG A 170 69.73 29.86 9.69
N SER A 171 68.43 30.14 9.65
CA SER A 171 67.38 29.15 9.91
C SER A 171 67.17 28.17 8.75
N VAL A 172 67.67 28.48 7.55
CA VAL A 172 67.60 27.59 6.39
C VAL A 172 68.71 26.54 6.48
N PRO A 173 68.39 25.24 6.58
CA PRO A 173 69.41 24.18 6.65
C PRO A 173 70.17 24.11 5.32
N ARG A 174 71.46 24.43 5.35
CA ARG A 174 72.35 24.27 4.20
C ARG A 174 72.72 22.80 4.07
N GLY A 175 72.08 22.11 3.12
CA GLY A 175 72.42 20.74 2.78
C GLY A 175 73.92 20.62 2.49
N ARG A 176 74.63 19.83 3.32
CA ARG A 176 76.00 19.39 3.01
C ARG A 176 75.92 18.56 1.73
N ARG A 177 76.45 19.10 0.63
CA ARG A 177 76.83 18.27 -0.51
C ARG A 177 78.06 17.48 -0.06
N GLN A 178 77.88 16.18 0.14
CA GLN A 178 78.95 15.18 0.14
C GLN A 178 79.03 14.61 -1.27
#